data_AF-A0A7L4NSW4-F1
#
_entry.id   AF-A0A7L4NSW4-F1
#
_cell.length_a   1.000
_cell.length_b   1.000
_cell.length_c   1.000
_cell.angle_alpha   90.00
_cell.angle_beta   90.00
_cell.angle_gamma   90.00
#
_symmetry.space_group_name_H-M   'P 1'
#
loop_
_entity.id
_entity.type
_entity.pdbx_description
1 polymer ?
#
loop_
_entity_poly.entity_id
_entity_poly.type
_entity_poly.pdbx_seq_one_letter_code
_entity_poly.pdbx_strand_id
1 'polypeptide(L)'
;QVPLVIFKREKEVARKLEFDGLYITEQPSEDDIKGQWDRLVINTQSFPNNYWDKFVKRKVMDKYGEFYGRDRISELLGMDKAALDFSDAREKKKPKKDSSLS
;
A
#
# COMPACT_ATOMS: atom_id res chain seq x y z
N GLN A 1 -21.39 6.15 -8.46
CA GLN A 1 -21.52 4.81 -7.84
C GLN A 1 -20.20 4.12 -7.51
N VAL A 2 -19.06 4.50 -8.12
CA VAL A 2 -17.73 3.92 -7.85
C VAL A 2 -17.18 4.14 -6.42
N PRO A 3 -17.37 5.30 -5.75
CA PRO A 3 -16.70 5.58 -4.46
C PRO A 3 -17.04 4.60 -3.33
N LEU A 4 -18.29 4.12 -3.28
CA LEU A 4 -18.77 3.20 -2.24
C LEU A 4 -18.20 1.79 -2.38
N VAL A 5 -17.95 1.34 -3.61
CA VAL A 5 -17.39 0.01 -3.88
C VAL A 5 -15.91 -0.01 -3.49
N ILE A 6 -15.16 1.04 -3.83
CA ILE A 6 -13.76 1.21 -3.40
C ILE A 6 -13.67 1.31 -1.88
N PHE A 7 -14.56 2.06 -1.24
CA PHE A 7 -14.63 2.12 0.23
C PHE A 7 -14.89 0.74 0.86
N LYS A 8 -15.88 -0.01 0.35
CA LYS A 8 -16.18 -1.37 0.83
C LYS A 8 -14.96 -2.28 0.69
N ARG A 9 -14.23 -2.16 -0.42
CA ARG A 9 -13.04 -2.96 -0.68
C ARG A 9 -11.87 -2.60 0.23
N GLU A 10 -11.50 -1.32 0.32
CA GLU A 10 -10.42 -0.88 1.22
C GLU A 10 -10.73 -1.23 2.68
N LYS A 11 -12.00 -1.10 3.10
CA LYS A 11 -12.45 -1.51 4.43
C LYS A 11 -12.27 -3.01 4.68
N GLU A 12 -12.65 -3.84 3.72
CA GLU A 12 -12.52 -5.30 3.83
C GLU A 12 -11.06 -5.72 3.92
N VAL A 13 -10.22 -5.17 3.04
CA VAL A 13 -8.78 -5.45 2.99
C VAL A 13 -8.09 -5.01 4.29
N ALA A 14 -8.41 -3.81 4.78
CA ALA A 14 -7.88 -3.31 6.06
C ALA A 14 -8.24 -4.23 7.22
N ARG A 15 -9.48 -4.74 7.26
CA ARG A 15 -9.90 -5.66 8.33
C ARG A 15 -9.21 -7.02 8.24
N LYS A 16 -9.13 -7.62 7.05
CA LYS A 16 -8.44 -8.90 6.88
C LYS A 16 -6.97 -8.81 7.26
N LEU A 17 -6.33 -7.70 6.91
CA LEU A 17 -4.93 -7.45 7.25
C LEU A 17 -4.71 -7.22 8.76
N GLU A 18 -5.57 -6.42 9.40
CA GLU A 18 -5.44 -6.09 10.84
C GLU A 18 -5.87 -7.24 11.77
N PHE A 19 -6.92 -7.97 11.41
CA PHE A 19 -7.51 -9.00 12.26
C PHE A 19 -6.98 -10.40 11.94
N ASP A 20 -7.02 -10.79 10.68
CA ASP A 20 -6.71 -12.16 10.27
C ASP A 20 -5.22 -12.38 9.99
N GLY A 21 -4.44 -11.30 9.83
CA GLY A 21 -3.05 -11.41 9.38
C GLY A 21 -2.94 -12.00 7.97
N LEU A 22 -4.04 -11.98 7.21
CA LEU A 22 -4.08 -12.43 5.82
C LEU A 22 -3.01 -11.65 5.04
N TYR A 23 -2.27 -12.34 4.16
CA TYR A 23 -1.07 -11.85 3.46
C TYR A 23 0.23 -11.77 4.28
N ILE A 24 0.17 -11.85 5.61
CA ILE A 24 1.34 -11.86 6.51
C ILE A 24 1.74 -13.29 6.86
N THR A 25 0.75 -14.09 7.25
CA THR A 25 0.90 -15.48 7.71
C THR A 25 0.79 -16.49 6.57
N GLU A 26 -0.05 -16.18 5.58
CA GLU A 26 -0.34 -17.05 4.44
C GLU A 26 -0.05 -16.29 3.13
N GLN A 27 0.75 -16.89 2.26
CA GLN A 27 0.87 -16.41 0.88
C GLN A 27 -0.38 -16.85 0.12
N PRO A 28 -1.10 -15.93 -0.54
CA PRO A 28 -2.23 -16.31 -1.38
C PRO A 28 -1.74 -17.24 -2.49
N SER A 29 -2.48 -18.32 -2.75
CA SER A 29 -2.22 -19.20 -3.90
C SER A 29 -2.26 -18.39 -5.19
N GLU A 30 -1.50 -18.79 -6.21
CA GLU A 30 -1.53 -18.14 -7.52
C GLU A 30 -2.91 -18.19 -8.18
N ASP A 31 -3.73 -19.19 -7.82
CA ASP A 31 -5.13 -19.30 -8.25
C ASP A 31 -6.06 -18.29 -7.55
N ASP A 32 -5.63 -17.67 -6.45
CA ASP A 32 -6.39 -16.61 -5.76
C ASP A 32 -6.07 -15.23 -6.34
N ILE A 33 -6.63 -14.98 -7.52
CA ILE A 33 -6.54 -13.70 -8.24
C ILE A 33 -6.97 -12.55 -7.31
N LYS A 34 -8.00 -12.76 -6.49
CA LYS A 34 -8.52 -11.74 -5.58
C LYS A 34 -7.48 -11.37 -4.51
N GLY A 35 -6.81 -12.37 -3.93
CA GLY A 35 -5.73 -12.18 -2.97
C GLY A 35 -4.52 -11.46 -3.55
N GLN A 36 -4.15 -11.76 -4.81
CA GLN A 36 -3.06 -11.05 -5.49
C GLN A 36 -3.37 -9.56 -5.71
N TRP A 37 -4.61 -9.23 -6.13
CA TRP A 37 -5.04 -7.84 -6.27
C TRP A 37 -5.03 -7.10 -4.92
N ASP A 38 -5.44 -7.74 -3.85
CA ASP A 38 -5.41 -7.14 -2.51
C ASP A 38 -3.99 -6.85 -2.05
N ARG A 39 -3.05 -7.76 -2.31
CA ARG A 39 -1.63 -7.56 -2.02
C ARG A 39 -1.06 -6.36 -2.77
N LEU A 40 -1.42 -6.18 -4.04
CA LEU A 40 -1.03 -5.00 -4.82
C LEU A 40 -1.58 -3.72 -4.19
N VAL A 41 -2.86 -3.71 -3.80
CA VAL A 41 -3.50 -2.55 -3.16
C VAL A 41 -2.81 -2.21 -1.84
N ILE A 42 -2.50 -3.19 -0.99
CA ILE A 42 -1.83 -2.98 0.31
C ILE A 42 -0.44 -2.36 0.13
N ASN A 43 0.32 -2.81 -0.88
CA ASN A 43 1.64 -2.28 -1.20
C ASN A 43 1.58 -0.81 -1.67
N THR A 44 0.50 -0.38 -2.33
CA THR A 44 0.41 1.01 -2.81
C THR A 44 0.51 2.05 -1.67
N GLN A 45 1.29 3.12 -1.89
CA GLN A 45 1.41 4.25 -0.94
C GLN A 45 0.07 4.95 -0.70
N SER A 46 -0.82 4.96 -1.70
CA SER A 46 -2.15 5.53 -1.59
C SER A 46 -3.05 4.77 -0.63
N PHE A 47 -2.79 3.48 -0.35
CA PHE A 47 -3.60 2.74 0.59
C PHE A 47 -3.28 3.16 2.04
N PRO A 48 -4.30 3.41 2.88
CA PRO A 48 -5.72 3.55 2.56
C PRO A 48 -6.11 4.98 2.12
N ASN A 49 -6.73 5.17 0.95
CA ASN A 49 -7.12 6.50 0.42
C ASN A 49 -8.60 6.82 0.67
N ASN A 50 -9.47 5.84 0.47
CA ASN A 50 -10.92 5.99 0.62
C ASN A 50 -11.42 5.52 1.99
N TYR A 51 -10.66 4.68 2.69
CA TYR A 51 -11.01 4.25 4.04
C TYR A 51 -10.73 5.34 5.08
N TRP A 52 -11.56 5.37 6.14
CA TRP A 52 -11.52 6.41 7.18
C TRP A 52 -10.32 6.24 8.13
N ASP A 53 -9.90 5.00 8.39
CA ASP A 53 -8.74 4.73 9.23
C ASP A 53 -7.46 4.81 8.39
N LYS A 54 -6.72 5.91 8.52
CA LYS A 54 -5.44 6.14 7.84
C LYS A 54 -4.25 5.44 8.49
N PHE A 55 -4.43 4.86 9.67
CA PHE A 55 -3.35 4.30 10.48
C PHE A 55 -3.29 2.78 10.42
N VAL A 56 -4.08 2.14 9.56
CA VAL A 56 -4.10 0.67 9.38
C VAL A 56 -2.69 0.10 9.15
N LYS A 57 -1.88 0.70 8.27
CA LYS A 57 -0.50 0.24 8.03
C LYS A 57 0.37 0.26 9.28
N ARG A 58 0.24 1.31 10.10
CA ARG A 58 0.98 1.44 11.36
C ARG A 58 0.54 0.40 12.39
N LYS A 59 -0.77 0.21 12.54
CA LYS A 59 -1.32 -0.81 13.45
C LYS A 59 -0.88 -2.23 13.08
N VAL A 60 -0.86 -2.54 11.78
CA VAL A 60 -0.39 -3.84 11.27
C VAL A 60 1.10 -4.02 11.53
N MET A 61 1.91 -2.98 11.31
CA MET A 61 3.33 -2.99 11.67
C MET A 61 3.53 -3.22 13.18
N ASP A 62 2.78 -2.52 14.04
CA ASP A 62 2.91 -2.66 15.48
C ASP A 62 2.47 -4.05 15.97
N LYS A 63 1.43 -4.63 15.35
CA LYS A 63 0.88 -5.95 15.74
C LYS A 63 1.71 -7.13 15.23
N TYR A 64 2.20 -7.08 13.98
CA TYR A 64 2.83 -8.21 13.31
C TYR A 64 4.33 -8.02 13.08
N GLY A 65 4.86 -6.80 13.16
CA GLY A 65 6.26 -6.50 12.89
C GLY A 65 7.23 -7.15 13.87
N GLU A 66 6.85 -7.30 15.14
CA GLU A 66 7.68 -7.98 16.14
C GLU A 66 7.71 -9.50 15.92
N PHE A 67 6.60 -10.10 15.50
CA PHE A 67 6.49 -11.55 15.30
C PHE A 67 7.06 -12.04 13.97
N TYR A 68 6.88 -11.28 12.88
CA TYR A 68 7.21 -11.69 11.51
C TYR A 68 8.38 -10.90 10.89
N GLY A 69 8.97 -9.97 11.63
CA GLY A 69 10.06 -9.11 11.18
C GLY A 69 9.55 -7.81 10.56
N ARG A 70 9.96 -6.68 11.16
CA ARG A 70 9.52 -5.33 10.75
C ARG A 70 9.86 -5.01 9.30
N ASP A 71 11.02 -5.46 8.81
CA ASP A 71 11.46 -5.20 7.44
C ASP A 71 10.55 -5.90 6.41
N ARG A 72 10.22 -7.17 6.67
CA ARG A 72 9.30 -7.96 5.83
C ARG A 72 7.90 -7.34 5.80
N ILE A 73 7.39 -6.91 6.95
CA ILE A 73 6.09 -6.24 7.03
C ILE A 73 6.14 -4.86 6.34
N SER A 74 7.24 -4.13 6.47
CA SER A 74 7.43 -2.82 5.81
C SER A 74 7.37 -2.94 4.29
N GLU A 75 8.03 -3.96 3.74
CA GLU A 75 8.02 -4.27 2.31
C GLU A 75 6.62 -4.67 1.82
N LEU A 76 5.93 -5.55 2.56
CA LEU A 76 4.56 -5.97 2.23
C LEU A 76 3.58 -4.78 2.20
N LEU A 77 3.70 -3.88 3.17
CA LEU A 77 2.86 -2.69 3.29
C LEU A 77 3.29 -1.55 2.37
N GLY A 78 4.40 -1.71 1.62
CA GLY A 78 5.01 -0.64 0.81
C GLY A 78 5.30 0.63 1.62
N MET A 79 5.69 0.46 2.89
CA MET A 79 6.09 1.55 3.79
C MET A 79 7.54 1.98 3.57
N ASP A 80 8.35 1.13 2.93
CA ASP A 80 9.71 1.49 2.56
C ASP A 80 9.74 2.35 1.30
N LYS A 81 10.44 3.49 1.37
CA LYS A 81 10.58 4.46 0.28
C LYS A 81 11.39 3.90 -0.90
N ALA A 82 12.20 2.87 -0.69
CA ALA A 82 13.03 2.25 -1.72
C ALA A 82 12.29 1.18 -2.55
N ALA A 83 11.30 0.48 -1.98
CA ALA A 83 10.63 -0.64 -2.64
C ALA A 83 9.72 -0.24 -3.82
N LEU A 84 9.37 1.05 -3.92
CA LEU A 84 8.57 1.62 -5.02
C LEU A 84 9.37 2.56 -5.92
N ASP A 85 10.70 2.56 -5.80
CA ASP A 85 11.55 3.35 -6.67
C ASP A 85 11.64 2.73 -8.08
N PHE A 86 10.57 2.90 -8.85
CA PHE A 86 10.58 2.76 -10.31
C PHE A 86 11.05 4.05 -11.00
N SER A 87 11.75 4.96 -10.29
CA SER A 87 12.13 6.26 -10.86
C SER A 87 13.29 6.23 -11.86
N ASP A 88 13.84 5.05 -12.19
CA ASP A 88 14.62 4.86 -13.42
C ASP A 88 13.80 5.15 -14.70
N ALA A 89 12.45 5.22 -14.62
CA ALA A 89 11.60 5.50 -15.78
C ALA A 89 11.14 6.96 -15.94
N ARG A 90 11.60 7.91 -15.11
CA ARG A 90 11.28 9.34 -15.30
C ARG A 90 12.53 10.21 -15.25
N GLU A 91 13.47 9.92 -16.15
CA GLU A 91 14.40 10.96 -16.57
C GLU A 91 13.64 12.17 -17.13
N LYS A 92 13.69 13.24 -16.34
CA LYS A 92 13.95 14.62 -16.78
C LYS A 92 13.04 15.16 -17.89
N LYS A 93 12.10 16.01 -17.48
CA LYS A 93 11.99 17.40 -17.99
C LYS A 93 10.97 18.20 -17.18
N LYS A 94 11.45 18.99 -16.21
CA LYS A 94 10.78 20.24 -15.83
C LYS A 94 11.38 21.35 -16.70
N PRO A 95 10.62 22.05 -17.57
CA PRO A 95 11.03 23.38 -17.98
C PRO A 95 10.78 24.32 -16.80
N LYS A 96 11.84 24.98 -16.32
CA LYS A 96 11.73 26.09 -15.36
C LYS A 96 11.00 27.24 -16.07
N LYS A 97 9.95 27.78 -15.45
CA LYS A 97 9.36 29.07 -15.83
C LYS A 97 10.29 30.16 -15.32
N ASP A 98 11.08 30.76 -16.21
CA ASP A 98 11.74 32.03 -15.93
C ASP A 98 10.70 33.15 -16.14
N SER A 99 10.17 33.63 -15.03
CA SER A 99 9.51 34.94 -14.92
C SER A 99 10.62 35.96 -14.70
N SER A 100 11.09 36.59 -15.78
CA SER A 100 11.85 37.84 -15.74
C SER A 100 11.86 38.46 -17.14
N LEU A 101 12.00 39.79 -17.16
CA LEU A 101 11.84 40.76 -18.26
C LEU A 101 10.41 41.29 -18.42
N SER A 102 10.18 42.59 -18.48
CA SER A 102 10.90 43.83 -18.12
C SER A 102 9.86 44.93 -18.23
#